data_AF-A0AAU5IRI3-F1
#
_entry.id   AF-A0AAU5IRI3-F1
#
_cell.length_a   1.000
_cell.length_b   1.000
_cell.length_c   1.000
_cell.angle_alpha   90.00
_cell.angle_beta   90.00
_cell.angle_gamma   90.00
#
_symmetry.space_group_name_H-M   'P 1'
#
loop_
_entity.id
_entity.type
_entity.pdbx_description
1 polymer ?
#
loop_
_entity_poly.entity_id
_entity_poly.type
_entity_poly.pdbx_seq_one_letter_code
_entity_poly.pdbx_strand_id
1 'polypeptide(L)'
;MLKFTAGRVVGAAAAAFGLVIAAQGTAAAAPKTIEATFGGYGEWNPDPYDGIPGDSIRACDTTADGWGIEVKIDIGRNGTWDRIANTRGHNSPYCSPWKSGNIKEGTPVSIQVANVNGGVTYPKGSLLLSHA
;
A
#
# COMPACT_ATOMS: atom_id res chain seq x y z
N MET A 1 -56.08 39.20 -38.22
CA MET A 1 -56.93 38.15 -37.61
C MET A 1 -56.36 36.79 -37.98
N LEU A 2 -55.73 36.08 -37.04
CA LEU A 2 -55.83 34.62 -36.92
C LEU A 2 -55.37 34.24 -35.50
N LYS A 3 -56.28 33.59 -34.77
CA LYS A 3 -56.13 33.15 -33.38
C LYS A 3 -55.32 31.85 -33.36
N PHE A 4 -54.34 31.72 -32.47
CA PHE A 4 -53.82 30.41 -32.08
C PHE A 4 -54.16 30.15 -30.62
N THR A 5 -54.89 29.05 -30.45
CA THR A 5 -55.62 28.62 -29.27
C THR A 5 -54.66 28.09 -28.22
N ALA A 6 -54.86 28.51 -26.96
CA ALA A 6 -54.19 27.96 -25.80
C ALA A 6 -54.64 26.51 -25.55
N GLY A 7 -53.69 25.57 -25.57
CA GLY A 7 -53.87 24.21 -25.06
C GLY A 7 -53.30 24.11 -23.65
N ARG A 8 -54.12 23.72 -22.66
CA ARG A 8 -53.67 23.36 -21.31
C ARG A 8 -53.79 21.84 -21.09
N VAL A 9 -52.86 21.35 -20.27
CA VAL A 9 -52.93 20.20 -19.33
C VAL A 9 -52.17 18.91 -19.70
N VAL A 10 -50.97 18.82 -19.10
CA VAL A 10 -50.39 17.77 -18.22
C VAL A 10 -50.44 16.28 -18.63
N GLY A 11 -49.25 15.65 -18.58
CA GLY A 11 -49.01 14.21 -18.32
C GLY A 11 -47.81 13.70 -19.13
N ALA A 12 -46.77 13.05 -18.60
CA ALA A 12 -46.42 12.60 -17.26
C ALA A 12 -44.88 12.51 -17.20
N ALA A 13 -44.30 12.79 -16.04
CA ALA A 13 -42.91 12.45 -15.76
C ALA A 13 -42.77 10.93 -15.61
N ALA A 14 -41.85 10.31 -16.33
CA ALA A 14 -41.34 8.98 -16.03
C ALA A 14 -39.87 9.12 -15.65
N ALA A 15 -39.63 9.18 -14.34
CA ALA A 15 -38.32 9.02 -13.75
C ALA A 15 -37.91 7.54 -13.80
N ALA A 16 -36.63 7.29 -14.08
CA ALA A 16 -35.76 6.25 -13.51
C ALA A 16 -34.79 5.75 -14.58
N PHE A 17 -33.55 6.24 -14.54
CA PHE A 17 -32.43 5.44 -15.00
C PHE A 17 -31.52 5.14 -13.82
N GLY A 18 -31.67 3.90 -13.36
CA GLY A 18 -30.70 3.06 -12.67
C GLY A 18 -29.76 3.73 -11.68
N LEU A 19 -29.99 3.48 -10.40
CA LEU A 19 -28.93 3.43 -9.41
C LEU A 19 -27.86 2.43 -9.90
N VAL A 20 -26.76 2.94 -10.45
CA VAL A 20 -25.56 2.12 -10.65
C VAL A 20 -24.96 1.94 -9.27
N ILE A 21 -25.31 0.82 -8.62
CA ILE A 21 -24.47 0.31 -7.54
C ILE A 21 -23.20 -0.15 -8.26
N ALA A 22 -22.21 0.74 -8.36
CA ALA A 22 -20.86 0.30 -8.58
C ALA A 22 -20.57 -0.62 -7.39
N ALA A 23 -20.50 -1.92 -7.65
CA ALA A 23 -19.94 -2.86 -6.71
C ALA A 23 -18.54 -2.34 -6.41
N GLN A 24 -18.40 -1.65 -5.28
CA GLN A 24 -17.11 -1.44 -4.67
C GLN A 24 -16.66 -2.85 -4.32
N GLY A 25 -15.90 -3.48 -5.22
CA GLY A 25 -15.17 -4.68 -4.88
C GLY A 25 -14.45 -4.35 -3.57
N THR A 26 -14.67 -5.18 -2.56
CA THR A 26 -13.91 -5.09 -1.31
C THR A 26 -12.45 -4.95 -1.70
N ALA A 27 -11.84 -3.79 -1.46
CA ALA A 27 -10.42 -3.63 -1.68
C ALA A 27 -9.77 -4.70 -0.81
N ALA A 28 -9.27 -5.77 -1.43
CA ALA A 28 -8.58 -6.81 -0.70
C ALA A 28 -7.39 -6.13 -0.03
N ALA A 29 -7.28 -6.27 1.30
CA ALA A 29 -6.20 -5.68 2.10
C ALA A 29 -4.87 -6.42 1.88
N ALA A 30 -4.50 -6.64 0.62
CA ALA A 30 -3.26 -7.27 0.24
C ALA A 30 -2.05 -6.39 0.64
N PRO A 31 -0.87 -6.99 0.82
CA PRO A 31 0.35 -6.24 1.08
C PRO A 31 0.61 -5.17 0.01
N LYS A 32 1.05 -4.01 0.46
CA LYS A 32 1.46 -2.88 -0.37
C LYS A 32 2.95 -3.03 -0.69
N THR A 33 3.27 -3.21 -1.96
CA THR A 33 4.65 -3.27 -2.46
C THR A 33 5.24 -1.88 -2.62
N ILE A 34 6.50 -1.72 -2.23
CA ILE A 34 7.26 -0.47 -2.29
C ILE A 34 8.59 -0.80 -2.95
N GLU A 35 8.76 -0.41 -4.20
CA GLU A 35 9.97 -0.70 -4.97
C GLU A 35 11.20 -0.08 -4.31
N ALA A 36 12.30 -0.82 -4.23
CA ALA A 36 13.59 -0.21 -3.95
C ALA A 36 14.08 0.56 -5.20
N THR A 37 15.24 1.22 -5.14
CA THR A 37 15.76 1.90 -6.33
C THR A 37 16.10 0.89 -7.43
N PHE A 38 16.53 -0.31 -7.04
CA PHE A 38 16.83 -1.43 -7.92
C PHE A 38 16.79 -2.74 -7.12
N GLY A 39 16.94 -3.88 -7.79
CA GLY A 39 17.28 -5.16 -7.14
C GLY A 39 16.20 -5.85 -6.31
N GLY A 40 15.10 -5.18 -5.98
CA GLY A 40 14.02 -5.76 -5.20
C GLY A 40 13.05 -4.72 -4.63
N TYR A 41 12.32 -5.10 -3.59
CA TYR A 41 11.24 -4.30 -3.02
C TYR A 41 11.02 -4.61 -1.54
N GLY A 42 10.29 -3.72 -0.87
CA GLY A 42 9.72 -3.95 0.44
C GLY A 42 8.21 -4.12 0.39
N GLU A 43 7.65 -4.77 1.41
CA GLU A 43 6.21 -4.93 1.54
C GLU A 43 5.74 -4.44 2.91
N TRP A 44 4.58 -3.80 2.93
CA TRP A 44 3.84 -3.40 4.12
C TRP A 44 2.45 -4.03 4.09
N ASN A 45 2.11 -4.81 5.11
CA ASN A 45 0.82 -5.45 5.24
C ASN A 45 0.10 -4.94 6.50
N PRO A 46 -0.88 -4.01 6.38
CA PRO A 46 -1.58 -3.45 7.53
C PRO A 46 -2.49 -4.48 8.19
N ASP A 47 -3.29 -5.21 7.40
CA ASP A 47 -4.24 -6.20 7.91
C ASP A 47 -3.78 -7.63 7.60
N PRO A 48 -4.15 -8.64 8.41
CA PRO A 48 -3.89 -10.03 8.06
C PRO A 48 -4.51 -10.38 6.70
N TYR A 49 -3.70 -10.99 5.82
CA TYR A 49 -4.13 -11.35 4.47
C TYR A 49 -3.48 -12.66 4.04
N ASP A 50 -4.28 -13.66 3.66
CA ASP A 50 -3.79 -14.95 3.12
C ASP A 50 -2.67 -15.62 3.96
N GLY A 51 -2.84 -15.63 5.29
CA GLY A 51 -1.86 -16.17 6.24
C GLY A 51 -0.65 -15.27 6.51
N ILE A 52 -0.54 -14.13 5.83
CA ILE A 52 0.42 -13.08 6.14
C ILE A 52 -0.08 -12.32 7.37
N PRO A 53 0.77 -12.11 8.40
CA PRO A 53 0.35 -11.34 9.56
C PRO A 53 0.07 -9.88 9.18
N GLY A 54 -0.93 -9.28 9.83
CA GLY A 54 -1.12 -7.84 9.81
C GLY A 54 0.00 -7.12 10.55
N ASP A 55 -0.02 -5.79 10.47
CA ASP A 55 0.98 -4.89 10.99
C ASP A 55 2.40 -5.40 10.73
N SER A 56 2.72 -5.74 9.49
CA SER A 56 3.97 -6.43 9.19
C SER A 56 4.71 -5.89 7.97
N ILE A 57 6.04 -5.98 8.04
CA ILE A 57 6.93 -5.61 6.95
C ILE A 57 7.84 -6.78 6.55
N ARG A 58 8.25 -6.79 5.28
CA ARG A 58 9.21 -7.75 4.72
C ARG A 58 10.08 -7.09 3.66
N ALA A 59 11.34 -7.51 3.57
CA ALA A 59 12.25 -7.13 2.49
C ALA A 59 12.40 -8.29 1.51
N CYS A 60 12.38 -8.02 0.20
CA CYS A 60 12.56 -8.99 -0.87
C CYS A 60 13.63 -8.51 -1.84
N ASP A 61 14.72 -9.25 -1.92
CA ASP A 61 15.80 -9.08 -2.89
C ASP A 61 15.58 -10.11 -4.01
N THR A 62 15.46 -9.62 -5.24
CA THR A 62 15.11 -10.42 -6.42
C THR A 62 16.24 -10.53 -7.45
N THR A 63 17.26 -9.68 -7.35
CA THR A 63 18.35 -9.61 -8.34
C THR A 63 19.71 -9.83 -7.68
N ALA A 64 20.54 -10.69 -8.27
CA ALA A 64 21.91 -10.93 -7.82
C ALA A 64 22.88 -9.80 -8.25
N ASP A 65 22.66 -8.58 -7.77
CA ASP A 65 23.48 -7.39 -8.08
C ASP A 65 24.48 -7.03 -6.96
N GLY A 66 24.52 -7.85 -5.91
CA GLY A 66 25.39 -7.66 -4.75
C GLY A 66 24.82 -6.70 -3.70
N TRP A 67 23.61 -6.18 -3.87
CA TRP A 67 22.90 -5.39 -2.87
C TRP A 67 21.72 -6.18 -2.32
N GLY A 68 21.46 -6.01 -1.02
CA GLY A 68 20.23 -6.46 -0.39
C GLY A 68 19.21 -5.33 -0.29
N ILE A 69 18.03 -5.66 0.24
CA ILE A 69 16.95 -4.74 0.53
C ILE A 69 16.76 -4.63 2.05
N GLU A 70 16.55 -3.41 2.53
CA GLU A 70 16.13 -3.11 3.90
C GLU A 70 14.81 -2.35 3.88
N VAL A 71 13.90 -2.76 4.74
CA VAL A 71 12.63 -2.11 5.01
C VAL A 71 12.59 -1.72 6.47
N LYS A 72 12.23 -0.47 6.73
CA LYS A 72 12.08 0.08 8.08
C LYS A 72 10.70 0.69 8.20
N ILE A 73 10.10 0.55 9.38
CA ILE A 73 8.85 1.23 9.73
C ILE A 73 9.06 2.10 10.95
N ASP A 74 8.54 3.32 10.89
CA ASP A 74 8.42 4.28 11.99
C ASP A 74 6.93 4.42 12.31
N ILE A 75 6.58 3.99 13.51
CA ILE A 75 5.22 3.90 14.06
C ILE A 75 4.94 5.18 14.84
N GLY A 76 3.88 5.87 14.43
CA GLY A 76 3.56 7.20 14.92
C GLY A 76 4.31 8.32 14.20
N ARG A 77 5.19 8.00 13.23
CA ARG A 77 6.01 8.96 12.47
C ARG A 77 6.81 9.89 13.38
N ASN A 78 7.43 9.31 14.40
CA ASN A 78 8.13 10.03 15.46
C ASN A 78 9.63 10.22 15.16
N GLY A 79 10.12 9.70 14.03
CA GLY A 79 11.52 9.78 13.61
C GLY A 79 12.39 8.62 14.10
N THR A 80 11.82 7.64 14.80
CA THR A 80 12.50 6.43 15.27
C THR A 80 12.04 5.22 14.46
N TRP A 81 12.99 4.39 14.02
CA TRP A 81 12.64 3.14 13.34
C TRP A 81 12.32 2.06 14.37
N ASP A 82 11.05 1.70 14.50
CA ASP A 82 10.57 0.71 15.48
C ASP A 82 10.84 -0.72 15.04
N ARG A 83 10.90 -0.97 13.72
CA ARG A 83 11.15 -2.32 13.20
C ARG A 83 11.86 -2.27 11.85
N ILE A 84 12.76 -3.24 11.67
CA ILE A 84 13.64 -3.34 10.50
C ILE A 84 13.64 -4.78 9.99
N ALA A 85 13.27 -4.99 8.73
CA ALA A 85 13.44 -6.24 7.99
C ALA A 85 14.51 -6.05 6.90
N ASN A 86 15.40 -7.01 6.67
CA ASN A 86 16.42 -6.87 5.62
C ASN A 86 16.88 -8.23 5.08
N THR A 87 17.56 -8.19 3.94
CA THR A 87 18.12 -9.37 3.26
C THR A 87 19.64 -9.47 3.34
N ARG A 88 20.31 -8.64 4.16
CA ARG A 88 21.77 -8.66 4.27
C ARG A 88 22.27 -10.05 4.68
N GLY A 89 23.34 -10.50 4.04
CA GLY A 89 23.95 -11.81 4.31
C GLY A 89 23.25 -13.00 3.64
N HIS A 90 22.20 -12.76 2.85
CA HIS A 90 21.54 -13.77 2.03
C HIS A 90 21.83 -13.54 0.54
N ASN A 91 21.91 -14.62 -0.24
CA ASN A 91 22.02 -14.54 -1.69
C ASN A 91 20.62 -14.33 -2.30
N SER A 92 20.56 -13.47 -3.32
CA SER A 92 19.36 -13.30 -4.14
C SER A 92 19.08 -14.54 -5.01
N PRO A 93 17.79 -14.90 -5.25
CA PRO A 93 16.58 -14.28 -4.72
C PRO A 93 16.30 -14.71 -3.27
N TYR A 94 15.90 -13.75 -2.43
CA TYR A 94 15.54 -14.00 -1.04
C TYR A 94 14.58 -12.93 -0.51
N CYS A 95 13.50 -13.39 0.14
CA CYS A 95 12.67 -12.54 0.99
C CYS A 95 12.92 -12.88 2.46
N SER A 96 13.04 -11.87 3.31
CA SER A 96 13.09 -12.07 4.75
C SER A 96 11.79 -12.71 5.27
N PRO A 97 11.76 -13.31 6.47
CA PRO A 97 10.49 -13.54 7.16
C PRO A 97 9.73 -12.22 7.34
N TRP A 98 8.40 -12.31 7.44
CA TRP A 98 7.57 -11.17 7.87
C TRP A 98 7.91 -10.81 9.31
N LYS A 99 8.19 -9.54 9.56
CA LYS A 99 8.31 -9.03 10.92
C LYS A 99 7.03 -8.29 11.27
N SER A 100 6.23 -8.90 12.14
CA SER A 100 4.94 -8.40 12.61
C SER A 100 5.00 -7.89 14.04
N GLY A 101 3.90 -7.30 14.49
CA GLY A 101 3.67 -6.87 15.87
C GLY A 101 2.57 -5.84 15.89
N ASN A 102 1.60 -6.03 16.79
CA ASN A 102 0.35 -5.28 16.82
C ASN A 102 0.60 -3.77 16.96
N ILE A 103 0.00 -2.99 16.06
CA ILE A 103 -0.02 -1.54 16.09
C ILE A 103 -1.44 -1.12 16.46
N LYS A 104 -1.58 -0.01 17.17
CA LYS A 104 -2.92 0.52 17.46
C LYS A 104 -3.57 0.96 16.13
N GLU A 105 -4.78 0.51 15.86
CA GLU A 105 -5.56 0.89 14.68
C GLU A 105 -5.56 2.40 14.43
N GLY A 106 -5.38 2.79 13.17
CA GLY A 106 -5.34 4.19 12.74
C GLY A 106 -4.05 4.92 13.12
N THR A 107 -3.06 4.24 13.70
CA THR A 107 -1.75 4.85 13.99
C THR A 107 -1.03 5.16 12.67
N PRO A 108 -0.57 6.41 12.45
CA PRO A 108 0.17 6.72 11.24
C PRO A 108 1.51 6.01 11.23
N VAL A 109 1.90 5.48 10.07
CA VAL A 109 3.19 4.82 9.88
C VAL A 109 3.91 5.41 8.66
N SER A 110 5.24 5.35 8.69
CA SER A 110 6.11 5.63 7.54
C SER A 110 7.01 4.42 7.29
N ILE A 111 6.98 3.90 6.06
CA ILE A 111 7.77 2.75 5.65
C ILE A 111 8.83 3.21 4.66
N GLN A 112 10.09 3.00 4.98
CA GLN A 112 11.22 3.29 4.10
C GLN A 112 11.80 1.98 3.55
N VAL A 113 12.03 1.94 2.24
CA VAL A 113 12.73 0.86 1.55
C VAL A 113 14.01 1.40 0.95
N ALA A 114 15.15 0.76 1.24
CA ALA A 114 16.44 1.17 0.70
C ALA A 114 17.28 -0.05 0.29
N ASN A 115 18.10 0.15 -0.75
CA ASN A 115 19.16 -0.77 -1.11
C ASN A 115 20.29 -0.68 -0.09
N VAL A 116 20.84 -1.83 0.32
CA VAL A 116 21.87 -1.93 1.35
C VAL A 116 22.96 -2.93 0.98
N ASN A 117 24.20 -2.63 1.32
CA ASN A 117 25.33 -3.55 1.11
C ASN A 117 26.30 -3.41 2.27
N GLY A 118 26.50 -4.49 3.03
CA GLY A 118 27.29 -4.44 4.27
C GLY A 118 26.78 -3.34 5.21
N GLY A 119 27.66 -2.40 5.57
CA GLY A 119 27.34 -1.23 6.39
C GLY A 119 26.85 0.00 5.62
N VAL A 120 26.69 -0.08 4.31
CA VAL A 120 26.30 1.05 3.44
C VAL A 120 24.81 0.97 3.13
N THR A 121 24.14 2.12 3.20
CA THR A 121 22.75 2.30 2.76
C THR A 121 22.72 3.29 1.61
N TYR A 122 22.02 2.92 0.53
CA TYR A 122 21.87 3.80 -0.63
C TYR A 122 21.03 5.03 -0.25
N PRO A 123 21.49 6.26 -0.57
CA PRO A 123 20.91 7.49 -0.03
C PRO A 123 19.52 7.84 -0.56
N LYS A 124 19.05 7.16 -1.61
CA LYS A 124 17.71 7.33 -2.18
C LYS A 124 16.91 6.06 -1.95
N GLY A 125 16.14 6.03 -0.87
CA GLY A 125 15.14 5.01 -0.63
C GLY A 125 13.76 5.46 -1.08
N SER A 126 12.84 4.51 -1.24
CA SER A 126 11.42 4.77 -1.43
C SER A 126 10.73 4.94 -0.08
N LEU A 127 9.67 5.74 -0.05
CA LEU A 127 8.89 6.02 1.16
C LEU A 127 7.41 5.80 0.90
N LEU A 128 6.75 5.05 1.78
CA LEU A 128 5.30 4.94 1.85
C LEU A 128 4.79 5.55 3.15
N LEU A 129 3.76 6.39 3.05
CA LEU A 129 2.99 6.88 4.19
C LEU A 129 1.68 6.11 4.25
N SER A 130 1.41 5.46 5.38
CA SER A 130 0.18 4.66 5.60
C SER A 130 -0.35 4.89 7.02
N HIS A 131 -1.39 4.15 7.36
CA HIS A 131 -1.80 3.84 8.73
C HIS A 131 -1.73 2.31 8.92
N ALA A 132 -1.64 1.89 10.18
CA ALA A 132 -2.09 0.57 10.62
C ALA A 132 -3.61 0.52 10.46
#